data_AF-A0AAX2ITT9-F1
#
_entry.id   AF-A0AAX2ITT9-F1
#
_cell.length_a   1.000
_cell.length_b   1.000
_cell.length_c   1.000
_cell.angle_alpha   90.00
_cell.angle_beta   90.00
_cell.angle_gamma   90.00
#
_symmetry.space_group_name_H-M   'P 1'
#
loop_
_entity.id
_entity.type
_entity.pdbx_description
1 polymer ?
#
loop_
_entity_poly.entity_id
_entity_poly.type
_entity_poly.pdbx_seq_one_letter_code
_entity_poly.pdbx_strand_id
1 'polypeptide(L)'
;MTNKHVGITSMVLRALLEGQRLNRKDFNNGSLHSWISTIRNQRYIPVESIETSDRTFDYFMLSEEIERYINPVLREQQRKEMREHIFGRRQQQAKKKLEQTSVAIQTDKTKACNEIVSEEVAASELTGGGSDE
;
A
#
# COMPACT_ATOMS: atom_id res chain seq x y z
N MET A 1 0.14 -23.05 -14.68
CA MET A 1 1.28 -22.20 -15.12
C MET A 1 1.97 -21.56 -13.89
N THR A 2 2.66 -22.33 -13.05
CA THR A 2 3.06 -21.86 -11.70
C THR A 2 4.56 -21.92 -11.39
N ASN A 3 5.41 -22.50 -12.23
CA ASN A 3 6.81 -22.78 -11.84
C ASN A 3 7.81 -21.61 -12.02
N LYS A 4 7.66 -20.75 -13.04
CA LYS A 4 8.67 -19.70 -13.31
C LYS A 4 8.72 -18.62 -12.22
N HIS A 5 7.57 -18.19 -11.70
CA HIS A 5 7.51 -17.15 -10.67
C HIS A 5 8.04 -17.62 -9.30
N VAL A 6 7.86 -18.90 -8.98
CA VAL A 6 8.38 -19.50 -7.74
C VAL A 6 9.91 -19.60 -7.79
N GLY A 7 10.47 -19.95 -8.96
CA GLY A 7 11.92 -20.00 -9.16
C GLY A 7 12.60 -18.66 -8.91
N ILE A 8 12.10 -17.59 -9.54
CA ILE A 8 12.72 -16.26 -9.40
C ILE A 8 12.53 -15.68 -7.99
N THR A 9 11.35 -15.86 -7.38
CA THR A 9 11.14 -15.42 -5.99
C THR A 9 12.11 -16.11 -5.03
N SER A 10 12.46 -17.37 -5.30
CA SER A 10 13.43 -18.11 -4.50
C SER A 10 14.87 -17.64 -4.75
N MET A 11 15.22 -17.26 -5.98
CA MET A 11 16.52 -16.64 -6.28
C MET A 11 16.67 -15.28 -5.59
N VAL A 12 15.65 -14.43 -5.66
CA VAL A 12 15.64 -13.12 -4.99
C VAL A 12 15.78 -13.29 -3.48
N LEU A 13 15.04 -14.24 -2.89
CA LEU A 13 15.17 -14.54 -1.47
C LEU A 13 16.57 -15.02 -1.12
N ARG A 14 17.15 -15.91 -1.93
CA ARG A 14 18.51 -16.40 -1.70
C ARG A 14 19.52 -15.26 -1.70
N ALA A 15 19.44 -14.35 -2.68
CA ALA A 15 20.33 -13.19 -2.74
C ALA A 15 20.20 -12.28 -1.50
N LEU A 16 18.97 -12.04 -1.03
CA LEU A 16 18.74 -11.28 0.21
C LEU A 16 19.34 -11.96 1.44
N LEU A 17 19.20 -13.28 1.55
CA LEU A 17 19.78 -14.08 2.66
C LEU A 17 21.31 -14.18 2.59
N GLU A 18 21.89 -13.99 1.41
CA GLU A 18 23.33 -13.84 1.21
C GLU A 18 23.81 -12.41 1.52
N GLY A 19 22.93 -11.51 1.95
CA GLY A 19 23.24 -10.13 2.29
C GLY A 19 23.36 -9.19 1.08
N GLN A 20 22.94 -9.63 -0.10
CA GLN A 20 23.02 -8.81 -1.32
C GLN A 20 21.96 -7.70 -1.29
N ARG A 21 22.35 -6.55 -1.86
CA ARG A 21 21.43 -5.46 -2.18
C ARG A 21 20.93 -5.65 -3.61
N LEU A 22 19.61 -5.56 -3.79
CA LEU A 22 18.95 -5.76 -5.08
C LEU A 22 18.31 -4.46 -5.53
N ASN A 23 18.79 -3.88 -6.63
CA ASN A 23 18.19 -2.69 -7.19
C ASN A 23 17.11 -3.05 -8.21
N ARG A 24 16.02 -2.28 -8.25
CA ARG A 24 14.92 -2.47 -9.21
C ARG A 24 15.37 -2.49 -10.67
N LYS A 25 16.38 -1.71 -11.06
CA LYS A 25 16.87 -1.57 -12.44
C LYS A 25 17.52 -2.83 -12.99
N ASP A 26 18.11 -3.65 -12.12
CA ASP A 26 18.76 -4.91 -12.50
C ASP A 26 17.73 -5.98 -12.87
N PHE A 27 16.47 -5.72 -12.56
CA PHE A 27 15.32 -6.53 -12.94
C PHE A 27 14.49 -5.72 -13.93
N ASN A 28 13.65 -6.35 -14.75
CA ASN A 28 12.89 -5.70 -15.82
C ASN A 28 11.77 -4.77 -15.27
N ASN A 29 12.17 -3.73 -14.53
CA ASN A 29 11.52 -2.61 -13.85
C ASN A 29 10.16 -2.85 -13.15
N GLY A 30 9.50 -3.99 -13.18
CA GLY A 30 8.21 -4.23 -12.51
C GLY A 30 8.22 -5.41 -11.55
N SER A 31 9.08 -6.39 -11.82
CA SER A 31 8.96 -7.70 -11.19
C SER A 31 9.59 -7.77 -9.80
N LEU A 32 10.70 -7.04 -9.55
CA LEU A 32 11.37 -7.08 -8.24
C LEU A 32 10.43 -6.65 -7.11
N HIS A 33 9.72 -5.53 -7.27
CA HIS A 33 8.80 -5.05 -6.25
C HIS A 33 7.70 -6.08 -5.92
N SER A 34 7.22 -6.81 -6.93
CA SER A 34 6.20 -7.86 -6.76
C SER A 34 6.76 -9.07 -5.99
N TRP A 35 8.00 -9.47 -6.27
CA TRP A 35 8.68 -10.55 -5.56
C TRP A 35 9.01 -10.16 -4.12
N ILE A 36 9.52 -8.95 -3.89
CA ILE A 36 9.76 -8.42 -2.54
C ILE A 36 8.44 -8.34 -1.75
N SER A 37 7.36 -7.87 -2.37
CA SER A 37 6.03 -7.87 -1.74
C SER A 37 5.58 -9.28 -1.35
N THR A 38 5.83 -10.28 -2.19
CA THR A 38 5.54 -11.69 -1.90
C THR A 38 6.39 -12.21 -0.72
N ILE A 39 7.70 -11.97 -0.74
CA ILE A 39 8.64 -12.35 0.33
C ILE A 39 8.22 -11.75 1.66
N ARG A 40 7.90 -10.45 1.68
CA ARG A 40 7.49 -9.75 2.90
C ARG A 40 6.12 -10.21 3.39
N ASN A 41 5.12 -10.20 2.52
CA ASN A 41 3.71 -10.33 2.93
C ASN A 41 3.19 -11.76 3.05
N GLN A 42 3.81 -12.71 2.36
CA GLN A 42 3.38 -14.11 2.38
C GLN A 42 4.38 -15.00 3.12
N ARG A 43 5.69 -14.72 2.99
CA ARG A 43 6.73 -15.48 3.68
C ARG A 43 7.15 -14.87 5.02
N TYR A 44 6.67 -13.67 5.35
CA TYR A 44 6.97 -12.96 6.61
C TYR A 44 8.48 -12.83 6.83
N ILE A 45 9.17 -12.37 5.80
CA ILE A 45 10.61 -12.14 5.80
C ILE A 45 10.80 -10.61 5.79
N PRO A 46 11.51 -10.05 6.77
CA PRO A 46 11.79 -8.62 6.79
C PRO A 46 12.69 -8.27 5.61
N VAL A 47 12.30 -7.25 4.87
CA VAL A 47 13.06 -6.69 3.76
C VAL A 47 12.92 -5.18 3.87
N GLU A 48 14.06 -4.53 3.95
CA GLU A 48 14.19 -3.09 3.97
C GLU A 48 14.33 -2.54 2.56
N SER A 49 14.00 -1.27 2.40
CA SER A 49 14.16 -0.56 1.14
C SER A 49 14.67 0.85 1.37
N ILE A 50 15.67 1.27 0.59
CA ILE A 50 16.18 2.64 0.59
C ILE A 50 16.03 3.21 -0.82
N GLU A 51 15.56 4.45 -0.92
CA GLU A 51 15.52 5.18 -2.19
C GLU A 51 16.95 5.62 -2.58
N THR A 52 17.33 5.32 -3.81
CA THR A 52 18.63 5.67 -4.38
C THR A 52 18.57 7.03 -5.08
N SER A 53 19.73 7.64 -5.35
CA SER A 53 19.84 8.97 -5.97
C SER A 53 19.17 9.07 -7.35
N ASP A 54 18.99 7.94 -8.02
CA ASP A 54 18.32 7.81 -9.32
C ASP A 54 16.81 7.56 -9.22
N ARG A 55 16.20 7.77 -8.03
CA ARG A 55 14.78 7.55 -7.72
C ARG A 55 14.33 6.10 -7.90
N THR A 56 15.25 5.16 -7.77
CA THR A 56 14.92 3.74 -7.66
C THR A 56 15.05 3.26 -6.22
N PHE A 57 14.88 1.96 -5.99
CA PHE A 57 14.91 1.40 -4.64
C PHE A 57 15.85 0.22 -4.60
N ASP A 58 16.76 0.26 -3.63
CA ASP A 58 17.55 -0.88 -3.20
C ASP A 58 16.79 -1.66 -2.14
N TYR A 59 16.64 -2.96 -2.35
CA TYR A 59 16.06 -3.88 -1.39
C TYR A 59 17.14 -4.74 -0.75
N PHE A 60 17.09 -4.89 0.56
CA PHE A 60 18.08 -5.67 1.30
C PHE A 60 17.50 -6.20 2.60
N MET A 61 18.23 -7.13 3.22
CA MET A 61 17.94 -7.66 4.54
C MET A 61 19.07 -7.25 5.49
N LEU A 62 18.71 -6.84 6.71
CA LEU A 62 19.69 -6.54 7.74
C LEU A 62 20.40 -7.82 8.17
N SER A 63 21.70 -7.73 8.49
CA SER A 63 22.51 -8.89 8.87
C SER A 63 21.93 -9.63 10.08
N GLU A 64 21.43 -8.88 11.06
CA GLU A 64 20.78 -9.42 12.26
C GLU A 64 19.51 -10.20 11.90
N GLU A 65 18.75 -9.70 10.92
CA GLU A 65 17.54 -10.38 10.46
C GLU A 65 17.87 -11.65 9.64
N ILE A 66 19.01 -11.68 8.93
CA ILE A 66 19.52 -12.88 8.27
C ILE A 66 19.93 -13.93 9.32
N GLU A 67 20.65 -13.53 10.36
CA GLU A 67 21.02 -14.42 11.47
C GLU A 67 19.78 -15.00 12.17
N ARG A 68 18.79 -14.15 12.46
CA ARG A 68 17.49 -14.58 12.99
C ARG A 68 16.77 -15.53 12.05
N TYR A 69 16.92 -15.37 10.73
CA TYR A 69 16.28 -16.24 9.76
C TYR A 69 16.86 -17.66 9.77
N ILE A 70 18.18 -17.78 9.95
CA ILE A 70 18.90 -19.05 9.96
C ILE A 70 18.64 -19.81 11.27
N ASN A 71 18.48 -19.11 12.39
CA ASN A 71 18.18 -19.72 13.69
C ASN A 71 16.68 -20.10 13.79
N PRO A 72 16.31 -21.39 13.96
CA PRO A 72 14.90 -21.81 13.99
C PRO A 72 14.04 -21.13 15.06
N VAL A 73 14.60 -20.93 16.26
CA VAL A 73 13.87 -20.33 17.40
C VAL A 73 13.62 -18.84 17.14
N LEU A 74 14.66 -18.11 16.73
CA LEU A 74 14.54 -16.69 16.42
C LEU A 74 13.71 -16.45 15.15
N ARG A 75 13.69 -17.39 14.21
CA ARG A 75 12.88 -17.32 13.00
C ARG A 75 11.40 -17.34 13.32
N GLU A 76 10.95 -18.18 14.26
CA GLU A 76 9.55 -18.19 14.68
C GLU A 76 9.11 -16.86 15.28
N GLN A 77 9.97 -16.27 16.13
CA GLN A 77 9.76 -14.95 16.69
C GLN A 77 9.68 -13.88 15.59
N GLN A 78 10.65 -13.85 14.68
CA GLN A 78 10.68 -12.93 13.53
C GLN A 78 9.41 -13.05 12.67
N ARG A 79 8.92 -14.27 12.43
CA ARG A 79 7.65 -14.48 11.69
C ARG A 79 6.44 -13.95 12.43
N LYS A 80 6.42 -14.01 13.77
CA LYS A 80 5.33 -13.47 14.58
C LYS A 80 5.33 -11.94 14.51
N GLU A 81 6.47 -11.31 14.75
CA GLU A 81 6.66 -9.86 14.64
C GLU A 81 6.26 -9.34 13.26
N MET A 82 6.72 -9.99 12.19
CA MET A 82 6.37 -9.63 10.83
C MET A 82 4.88 -9.78 10.52
N ARG A 83 4.21 -10.80 11.08
CA ARG A 83 2.75 -10.96 10.93
C ARG A 83 2.01 -9.80 11.57
N GLU A 84 2.37 -9.45 12.80
CA GLU A 84 1.78 -8.34 13.56
C GLU A 84 1.99 -7.01 12.85
N HIS A 85 3.21 -6.74 12.39
CA HIS A 85 3.55 -5.53 11.62
C HIS A 85 2.71 -5.38 10.35
N ILE A 86 2.59 -6.46 9.56
CA ILE A 86 1.83 -6.44 8.31
C ILE A 86 0.34 -6.28 8.58
N PHE A 87 -0.18 -6.93 9.62
CA PHE A 87 -1.56 -6.77 10.03
C PHE A 87 -1.85 -5.34 10.48
N GLY A 88 -1.00 -4.75 11.33
CA GLY A 88 -1.12 -3.36 11.76
C GLY A 88 -1.09 -2.38 10.58
N ARG A 89 -0.16 -2.55 9.65
CA ARG A 89 -0.09 -1.74 8.42
C ARG A 89 -1.38 -1.85 7.60
N ARG A 90 -1.94 -3.05 7.44
CA ARG A 90 -3.21 -3.26 6.70
C ARG A 90 -4.38 -2.57 7.39
N GLN A 91 -4.47 -2.64 8.73
CA GLN A 91 -5.49 -1.92 9.48
C GLN A 91 -5.39 -0.40 9.28
N GLN A 92 -4.18 0.15 9.37
CA GLN A 92 -3.95 1.59 9.15
C GLN A 92 -4.36 2.02 7.73
N GLN A 93 -4.02 1.21 6.72
CA GLN A 93 -4.43 1.46 5.34
C GLN A 93 -5.96 1.40 5.16
N ALA A 94 -6.62 0.42 5.77
CA ALA A 94 -8.07 0.30 5.74
C ALA A 94 -8.74 1.51 6.41
N LYS A 95 -8.24 1.94 7.58
CA LYS A 95 -8.74 3.13 8.29
C LYS A 95 -8.60 4.39 7.44
N LYS A 96 -7.42 4.63 6.86
CA LYS A 96 -7.18 5.78 5.97
C LYS A 96 -8.12 5.77 4.76
N LYS A 97 -8.37 4.60 4.17
CA LYS A 97 -9.31 4.47 3.05
C LYS A 97 -10.75 4.80 3.47
N LEU A 98 -11.17 4.33 4.64
CA LEU A 98 -12.50 4.64 5.20
C LEU A 98 -12.66 6.15 5.45
N GLU A 99 -11.65 6.80 6.03
CA GLU A 99 -11.63 8.26 6.24
C GLU A 99 -11.77 9.01 4.91
N GLN A 100 -11.00 8.64 3.90
CA GLN A 100 -11.08 9.24 2.56
C GLN A 100 -12.46 9.06 1.93
N THR A 101 -13.05 7.86 2.02
CA THR A 101 -14.40 7.62 1.48
C THR A 101 -15.47 8.40 2.24
N SER A 102 -15.32 8.57 3.57
CA SER A 102 -16.24 9.38 4.37
C SER A 102 -16.20 10.84 3.95
N VAL A 103 -15.01 11.40 3.71
CA VAL A 103 -14.83 12.77 3.21
C VAL A 103 -15.42 12.92 1.80
N ALA A 104 -15.23 11.94 0.91
CA ALA A 104 -15.83 11.95 -0.43
C ALA A 104 -17.36 11.96 -0.36
N ILE A 105 -17.96 11.07 0.44
CA ILE A 105 -19.42 11.01 0.62
C ILE A 105 -19.97 12.31 1.22
N GLN A 106 -19.27 12.92 2.18
CA GLN A 106 -19.66 14.22 2.73
C GLN A 106 -19.61 15.31 1.67
N THR A 107 -18.52 15.40 0.91
CA THR A 107 -18.38 16.36 -0.20
C THR A 107 -19.49 16.21 -1.24
N ASP A 108 -19.82 14.97 -1.61
CA ASP A 108 -20.89 14.68 -2.58
C ASP A 108 -22.26 15.11 -2.03
N LYS A 109 -22.53 14.90 -0.74
CA LYS A 109 -23.76 15.38 -0.08
C LYS A 109 -23.83 16.90 -0.05
N THR A 110 -22.75 17.60 0.29
CA THR A 110 -22.75 19.07 0.31
C THR A 110 -22.97 19.64 -1.08
N LYS A 111 -22.39 19.02 -2.11
CA LYS A 111 -22.59 19.42 -3.51
C LYS A 111 -24.06 19.23 -3.94
N ALA A 112 -24.64 18.07 -3.66
CA ALA A 112 -26.06 17.80 -3.96
C ALA A 112 -27.00 18.77 -3.22
N CYS A 113 -26.74 19.09 -1.94
CA CYS A 113 -27.51 20.09 -1.21
C CYS A 113 -27.40 21.49 -1.82
N ASN A 114 -26.20 21.90 -2.26
CA ASN A 114 -26.01 23.21 -2.88
C ASN A 114 -26.68 23.32 -4.26
N GLU A 115 -26.74 22.22 -5.02
CA GLU A 115 -27.48 22.15 -6.29
C GLU A 115 -28.99 22.29 -6.07
N ILE A 116 -29.56 21.56 -5.08
CA ILE A 116 -30.98 21.66 -4.71
C ILE A 116 -31.34 23.08 -4.25
N VAL A 117 -30.53 23.69 -3.38
CA VAL A 117 -30.77 25.07 -2.90
C VAL A 117 -30.72 26.08 -4.05
N SER A 118 -29.83 25.89 -5.04
CA SER A 118 -29.75 26.78 -6.20
C SER A 118 -30.96 26.64 -7.13
N GLU A 119 -31.49 25.43 -7.30
CA GLU A 119 -32.72 25.18 -8.08
C GLU A 119 -33.98 25.72 -7.38
N GLU A 120 -34.09 25.57 -6.05
CA GLU A 120 -35.22 26.13 -5.29
C GLU A 120 -35.24 27.65 -5.29
N VAL A 121 -34.07 28.32 -5.18
CA VAL A 121 -33.97 29.79 -5.28
C VAL A 121 -34.41 30.27 -6.67
N ALA A 122 -33.96 29.60 -7.74
CA ALA A 122 -34.37 29.95 -9.11
C ALA A 122 -35.87 29.72 -9.36
N ALA A 123 -36.47 28.70 -8.75
CA ALA A 123 -37.91 28.44 -8.84
C ALA A 123 -38.75 29.47 -8.05
N SER A 124 -38.27 29.94 -6.89
CA SER A 124 -38.96 30.98 -6.11
C SER A 124 -38.93 32.36 -6.78
N GLU A 125 -37.84 32.73 -7.46
CA GLU A 125 -37.73 34.01 -8.19
C GLU A 125 -38.68 34.10 -9.40
N LEU A 126 -39.09 32.97 -9.99
CA LEU A 126 -40.03 32.91 -11.11
C LEU A 126 -41.51 33.00 -10.69
N THR A 127 -41.84 32.79 -9.42
CA THR A 127 -43.23 32.79 -8.92
C THR A 127 -43.64 34.05 -8.14
N GLY A 128 -42.70 34.98 -7.90
CA GLY A 128 -42.93 36.19 -7.09
C GLY A 128 -43.50 37.41 -7.83
N GLY A 129 -43.88 37.28 -9.11
CA GLY A 129 -44.40 38.37 -9.94
C GLY A 129 -45.91 38.30 -10.14
N GLY A 130 -46.69 38.33 -9.07
CA GLY A 130 -48.13 38.53 -9.13
C GLY A 130 -48.53 39.61 -8.13
N SER A 131 -49.42 40.51 -8.57
CA SER A 131 -50.01 41.65 -7.83
C SER A 131 -49.16 42.93 -7.85
N ASP A 132 -49.64 44.13 -8.24
CA ASP A 132 -51.00 44.64 -8.45
C ASP A 132 -51.00 45.86 -9.40
N GLU A 133 -52.23 46.21 -9.83
CA GLU A 133 -52.76 47.41 -10.52
C GLU A 133 -53.05 47.32 -12.03
#